data_AF-A0A2V9YKR7-F1
#
_entry.id   AF-A0A2V9YKR7-F1
#
_cell.length_a   1.000
_cell.length_b   1.000
_cell.length_c   1.000
_cell.angle_alpha   90.00
_cell.angle_beta   90.00
_cell.angle_gamma   90.00
#
_symmetry.space_group_name_H-M   'P 1'
#
loop_
_entity.id
_entity.type
_entity.pdbx_description
1 polymer ?
#
loop_
_entity_poly.entity_id
_entity_poly.type
_entity_poly.pdbx_seq_one_letter_code
_entity_poly.pdbx_strand_id
1 'polypeptide(L)'
;MEVSRLTQRLDLSARQQAAVKTILESEHQEYGHLVRNPSLTAVDRFNRLRALRESTVSQIKGVLDKEQQSKYDQLRHPPQSDSPTQSKGEGKDQ
;
A
#
# COMPACT_ATOMS: atom_id res chain seq x y z
N MET A 1 4.60 3.16 3.73
CA MET A 1 5.24 1.86 4.06
C MET A 1 6.73 2.14 4.18
N GLU A 2 7.42 1.55 5.15
CA GLU A 2 8.87 1.77 5.31
C GLU A 2 9.67 0.65 4.64
N VAL A 3 10.79 1.00 4.00
CA VAL A 3 11.67 0.04 3.31
C VAL A 3 12.15 -1.04 4.28
N SER A 4 12.48 -0.67 5.52
CA SER A 4 12.98 -1.58 6.55
C SER A 4 12.01 -2.70 6.89
N ARG A 5 10.69 -2.42 6.88
CA ARG A 5 9.65 -3.42 7.11
C ARG A 5 9.52 -4.39 5.94
N LEU A 6 9.69 -3.90 4.71
CA LEU A 6 9.69 -4.74 3.51
C LEU A 6 10.95 -5.61 3.45
N THR A 7 12.12 -5.04 3.75
CA THR A 7 13.39 -5.75 3.82
C THR A 7 13.33 -6.94 4.77
N GLN A 8 12.85 -6.74 6.00
CA GLN A 8 12.79 -7.81 7.00
C GLN A 8 11.80 -8.92 6.63
N ARG A 9 10.71 -8.59 5.92
CA ARG A 9 9.64 -9.56 5.61
C ARG A 9 9.82 -10.29 4.29
N LEU A 10 10.55 -9.70 3.35
CA LEU A 10 10.77 -10.25 2.01
C LEU A 10 12.20 -10.72 1.78
N ASP A 11 13.09 -10.54 2.76
CA ASP A 11 14.51 -10.87 2.67
C ASP A 11 15.15 -10.23 1.42
N LEU A 12 15.02 -8.91 1.33
CA LEU A 12 15.47 -8.16 0.15
C LEU A 12 16.99 -8.13 0.08
N SER A 13 17.55 -8.45 -1.08
CA SER A 13 18.99 -8.25 -1.34
C SER A 13 19.37 -6.76 -1.33
N ALA A 14 20.66 -6.44 -1.11
CA ALA A 14 21.14 -5.05 -1.07
C ALA A 14 20.73 -4.23 -2.31
N ARG A 15 20.75 -4.85 -3.50
CA ARG A 15 20.32 -4.22 -4.75
C ARG A 15 18.82 -3.93 -4.76
N GLN A 16 18.00 -4.86 -4.28
CA GLN A 16 16.56 -4.68 -4.18
C GLN A 16 16.20 -3.62 -3.14
N GLN A 17 16.88 -3.61 -1.98
CA GLN A 17 16.70 -2.59 -0.95
C GLN A 17 16.97 -1.19 -1.49
N ALA A 18 18.06 -0.99 -2.24
CA ALA A 18 18.38 0.30 -2.84
C ALA A 18 17.29 0.75 -3.82
N ALA A 19 16.83 -0.13 -4.70
CA ALA A 19 15.78 0.18 -5.67
C ALA A 19 14.43 0.48 -4.99
N VAL A 20 14.02 -0.33 -4.00
CA VAL A 20 12.77 -0.09 -3.24
C VAL A 20 12.87 1.22 -2.44
N LYS A 21 14.04 1.55 -1.87
CA LYS A 21 14.26 2.82 -1.18
C LYS A 21 14.02 4.01 -2.10
N THR A 22 14.61 4.01 -3.30
CA THR A 22 14.40 5.07 -4.29
C THR A 22 12.93 5.21 -4.69
N ILE A 23 12.23 4.09 -4.89
CA ILE A 23 10.79 4.11 -5.20
C ILE A 23 9.98 4.76 -4.07
N LEU A 24 10.24 4.38 -2.81
CA LEU A 24 9.53 4.92 -1.65
C LEU A 24 9.86 6.40 -1.37
N GLU A 25 11.10 6.82 -1.62
CA GLU A 25 11.49 8.23 -1.53
C GLU A 25 10.74 9.07 -2.56
N SER A 26 10.65 8.59 -3.80
CA SER A 26 9.86 9.24 -4.86
C SER A 26 8.37 9.27 -4.52
N GLU A 27 7.80 8.17 -4.01
CA GLU A 27 6.40 8.14 -3.54
C GLU A 27 6.17 9.20 -2.47
N HIS A 28 7.07 9.31 -1.49
CA HIS A 28 6.92 10.25 -0.38
C HIS A 28 6.91 11.71 -0.85
N GLN A 29 7.78 12.06 -1.80
CA GLN A 29 7.82 13.39 -2.39
C GLN A 29 6.53 13.72 -3.15
N GLU A 30 6.08 12.81 -4.02
CA GLU A 30 4.84 12.98 -4.80
C GLU A 30 3.61 13.03 -3.88
N TYR A 31 3.56 12.19 -2.86
CA TYR A 31 2.52 12.20 -1.86
C TYR A 31 2.43 13.56 -1.16
N GLY A 32 3.57 14.09 -0.71
CA GLY A 32 3.63 15.41 -0.08
C GLY A 32 3.18 16.52 -1.01
N HIS A 33 3.55 16.45 -2.29
CA HIS A 33 3.11 17.40 -3.31
C HIS A 33 1.59 17.34 -3.52
N LEU A 34 1.03 16.15 -3.70
CA LEU A 34 -0.42 15.92 -3.90
C LEU A 34 -1.26 16.37 -2.70
N VAL A 35 -0.80 16.10 -1.47
CA VAL A 35 -1.54 16.48 -0.26
C VAL A 35 -1.57 17.98 -0.05
N ARG A 36 -0.47 18.68 -0.37
CA ARG A 36 -0.35 20.13 -0.23
C ARG A 36 -0.88 20.92 -1.43
N ASN A 37 -1.22 20.27 -2.54
CA ASN A 37 -1.67 20.95 -3.74
C ASN A 37 -3.08 21.57 -3.54
N PRO A 38 -3.20 22.92 -3.50
CA PRO A 38 -4.48 23.58 -3.25
C PRO A 38 -5.41 23.55 -4.47
N SER A 39 -4.89 23.26 -5.66
CA SER A 39 -5.66 23.18 -6.91
C SER A 39 -6.42 21.87 -7.06
N LEU A 40 -6.22 20.89 -6.17
CA LEU A 40 -6.91 19.60 -6.23
C LEU A 40 -8.10 19.54 -5.28
N THR A 41 -9.25 19.13 -5.81
CA THR A 41 -10.41 18.74 -5.00
C THR A 41 -10.06 17.53 -4.12
N ALA A 42 -10.86 17.28 -3.08
CA ALA A 42 -10.65 16.12 -2.23
C ALA A 42 -10.75 14.79 -3.02
N VAL A 43 -11.69 14.70 -3.96
CA VAL A 43 -11.90 13.51 -4.81
C VAL A 43 -10.72 13.32 -5.77
N ASP A 44 -10.27 14.38 -6.45
CA ASP A 44 -9.13 14.28 -7.36
C ASP A 44 -7.85 13.92 -6.63
N ARG A 45 -7.64 14.49 -5.44
CA ARG A 45 -6.52 14.17 -4.57
C ARG A 45 -6.55 12.71 -4.17
N PHE A 46 -7.71 12.21 -3.74
CA PHE A 46 -7.87 10.79 -3.41
C PHE A 46 -7.55 9.88 -4.61
N ASN A 47 -8.11 10.19 -5.79
CA ASN A 47 -7.87 9.41 -7.00
C ASN A 47 -6.39 9.40 -7.39
N ARG A 48 -5.71 10.56 -7.32
CA ARG A 48 -4.27 10.68 -7.61
C ARG A 48 -3.42 9.94 -6.58
N LEU A 49 -3.75 10.03 -5.29
CA LEU A 49 -3.06 9.29 -4.24
C LEU A 49 -3.24 7.79 -4.39
N ARG A 50 -4.43 7.33 -4.80
CA ARG A 50 -4.68 5.92 -5.11
C ARG A 50 -3.82 5.45 -6.29
N ALA A 51 -3.81 6.21 -7.38
CA ALA A 51 -3.00 5.90 -8.56
C ALA A 51 -1.50 5.89 -8.23
N LEU A 52 -1.03 6.85 -7.43
CA LEU A 52 0.35 6.88 -6.93
C LEU A 52 0.68 5.59 -6.17
N ARG A 53 -0.18 5.18 -5.24
CA ARG A 53 0.01 3.96 -4.46
C ARG A 53 0.03 2.70 -5.34
N GLU A 54 -0.87 2.59 -6.31
CA GLU A 54 -0.93 1.46 -7.26
C GLU A 54 0.32 1.41 -8.16
N SER A 55 0.82 2.56 -8.59
CA SER A 55 2.07 2.68 -9.35
C SER A 55 3.28 2.25 -8.51
N THR A 56 3.42 2.77 -7.29
CA THR A 56 4.49 2.40 -6.34
C THR A 56 4.51 0.90 -6.07
N VAL A 57 3.33 0.29 -5.86
CA VAL A 57 3.19 -1.16 -5.69
C VAL A 57 3.72 -1.91 -6.92
N SER A 58 3.35 -1.48 -8.13
CA SER A 58 3.77 -2.12 -9.37
C SER A 58 5.28 -2.03 -9.57
N GLN A 59 5.88 -0.87 -9.27
CA GLN A 59 7.33 -0.68 -9.34
C GLN A 59 8.06 -1.56 -8.33
N ILE A 60 7.57 -1.65 -7.08
CA ILE A 60 8.15 -2.53 -6.06
C ILE A 60 8.08 -3.98 -6.54
N LYS A 61 6.91 -4.47 -7.01
CA LYS A 61 6.77 -5.84 -7.52
C LYS A 61 7.71 -6.15 -8.68
N GLY A 62 8.02 -5.18 -9.55
CA GLY A 62 8.99 -5.34 -10.63
C GLY A 62 10.44 -5.54 -10.18
N VAL A 63 10.77 -5.17 -8.93
CA VAL A 63 12.11 -5.37 -8.33
C VAL A 63 12.21 -6.69 -7.57
N LEU A 64 11.06 -7.24 -7.16
CA LEU A 64 10.94 -8.49 -6.40
C LEU A 64 10.95 -9.71 -7.31
N ASP A 65 11.50 -10.83 -6.83
CA ASP A 65 11.33 -12.12 -7.48
C ASP A 65 9.92 -12.71 -7.26
N LYS A 66 9.62 -13.84 -7.90
CA LYS A 66 8.30 -14.48 -7.81
C LYS A 66 7.91 -14.89 -6.38
N GLU A 67 8.86 -15.34 -5.57
CA GLU A 67 8.60 -15.77 -4.19
C GLU A 67 8.31 -14.56 -3.30
N GLN A 68 9.12 -13.51 -3.44
CA GLN A 68 8.97 -12.25 -2.73
C GLN A 68 7.69 -11.52 -3.11
N GLN A 69 7.27 -11.56 -4.39
CA GLN A 69 5.99 -11.00 -4.83
C GLN A 69 4.81 -11.67 -4.13
N SER A 70 4.80 -13.00 -4.01
CA SER A 70 3.75 -13.74 -3.30
C SER A 70 3.68 -13.34 -1.83
N LYS A 71 4.84 -13.25 -1.15
CA LYS A 71 4.91 -12.76 0.24
C LYS A 71 4.40 -11.32 0.34
N TYR A 72 4.78 -10.44 -0.58
CA TYR A 72 4.35 -9.05 -0.59
C TYR A 72 2.84 -8.89 -0.76
N ASP A 73 2.21 -9.68 -1.62
CA ASP A 73 0.75 -9.68 -1.79
C ASP A 73 0.03 -10.12 -0.51
N GLN A 74 0.54 -11.15 0.18
CA GLN A 74 0.02 -11.59 1.49
C GLN A 74 0.18 -10.53 2.59
N LEU A 75 1.21 -9.68 2.52
CA LEU A 75 1.40 -8.57 3.46
C LEU A 75 0.42 -7.42 3.22
N ARG A 76 0.07 -7.16 1.96
CA ARG A 76 -0.87 -6.09 1.59
C ARG A 76 -2.32 -6.46 1.80
N HIS A 77 -2.64 -7.72 1.55
CA HIS A 77 -3.92 -8.32 1.81
C HIS A 77 -3.70 -9.37 2.89
N PRO A 78 -3.49 -8.96 4.17
CA PRO A 78 -3.58 -9.93 5.24
C PRO A 78 -4.92 -10.65 5.04
N PRO A 79 -4.94 -12.00 5.08
CA PRO A 79 -6.19 -12.73 4.93
C PRO A 79 -7.17 -12.04 5.85
N GLN A 80 -8.22 -11.46 5.26
CA GLN A 80 -9.25 -10.79 6.01
C GLN A 80 -9.65 -11.84 7.05
N SER A 81 -9.26 -11.61 8.29
CA SER A 81 -9.82 -12.38 9.38
C SER A 81 -11.29 -12.04 9.24
N ASP A 82 -12.06 -12.99 8.68
CA ASP A 82 -13.51 -13.00 8.68
C ASP A 82 -13.88 -12.62 10.09
N SER A 83 -14.10 -11.33 10.29
CA SER A 83 -14.64 -10.80 11.51
C SER A 83 -16.11 -10.82 11.15
N PRO A 84 -16.88 -11.81 11.60
CA PRO A 84 -18.31 -11.73 11.48
C PRO A 84 -18.70 -10.54 12.33
N THR A 85 -18.83 -9.36 11.71
CA THR A 85 -19.49 -8.22 12.33
C THR A 85 -20.97 -8.57 12.41
N GLN A 86 -21.26 -9.42 13.39
CA GLN A 86 -22.46 -9.48 14.19
C GLN A 86 -23.75 -9.01 13.49
N SER A 87 -24.44 -9.94 12.84
CA SER A 87 -25.91 -9.96 12.89
C SER A 87 -26.35 -10.05 14.36
N LYS A 88 -26.92 -8.99 14.94
CA LYS A 88 -27.87 -9.08 16.07
C LYS A 88 -28.70 -7.81 16.26
N GLY A 89 -30.03 -7.95 16.25
CA GLY A 89 -31.03 -6.94 16.61
C GLY A 89 -32.04 -6.67 15.47
N GLU A 90 -32.82 -7.66 15.00
CA GLU A 90 -34.18 -7.96 15.49
C GLU A 90 -35.11 -6.74 15.56
N GLY A 91 -36.10 -6.72 14.66
CA GLY A 91 -37.30 -5.90 14.82
C GLY A 91 -38.34 -6.60 15.69
N LYS A 92 -38.99 -5.82 16.56
CA LYS A 92 -40.28 -5.98 17.30
C LYS A 92 -40.15 -5.13 18.59
N ASP A 93 -41.06 -4.25 19.01
CA ASP A 93 -42.52 -4.16 18.92
C ASP A 93 -42.97 -2.68 18.86
N GLN A 94 -44.09 -2.43 18.18
CA GLN A 94 -45.01 -1.29 18.38
C GLN A 94 -46.26 -1.85 19.07
#